data_AF-A0A7C5IBY5-F1
#
_entry.id   AF-A0A7C5IBY5-F1
#
_cell.length_a   1.000
_cell.length_b   1.000
_cell.length_c   1.000
_cell.angle_alpha   90.00
_cell.angle_beta   90.00
_cell.angle_gamma   90.00
#
_symmetry.space_group_name_H-M   'P 1'
#
loop_
_entity.id
_entity.type
_entity.pdbx_description
1 polymer ?
#
loop_
_entity_poly.entity_id
_entity_poly.type
_entity_poly.pdbx_seq_one_letter_code
_entity_poly.pdbx_strand_id
1 'polypeptide(L)'
;MDLDYISLGAKTKGLNLVGTGDFTHPKWFGELKGKLKEAGDGIYTYGGVNWMLTCEVSLIYFQDGKSRRVHLLLHAPSLEVVEQINDVLSRYGDLSSDGRPTFTNLASPDLVELMNSIDDSIFVIPSHAWTTWYGVFGANTGFDSLEACFKDKTRKIFAIETGLSCYDEMTEVLTDSGWKRFPEVHKSDSICTLNLKTGKIEFQKPIKVYKYDYRGKMYRLKTGEVDLLVTPNHRLLVGNCSPRKPPHFFLREAEFLFNRSKRFKKDGVWTGKELKYFTIPKVGARHESQGPSGSRIIYGKKIPMRSWLKFFGSWIGGGETDEGGDGDFVILHTKSRSLRSEMVKLLKRFGY
;
A
#
# COMPACT_ATOMS: atom_id res chain seq x y z
N MET A 1 4.77 18.77 25.13
CA MET A 1 5.38 19.23 23.87
C MET A 1 5.13 20.72 23.83
N ASP A 2 6.11 21.55 23.50
CA ASP A 2 5.96 23.01 23.47
C ASP A 2 6.50 23.58 22.13
N LEU A 3 6.21 24.86 21.85
CA LEU A 3 6.63 25.47 20.58
C LEU A 3 8.15 25.53 20.43
N ASP A 4 8.91 25.59 21.52
CA ASP A 4 10.37 25.68 21.50
C ASP A 4 10.99 24.37 21.01
N TYR A 5 10.61 23.24 21.62
CA TYR A 5 11.10 21.93 21.23
C TYR A 5 10.64 21.52 19.83
N ILE A 6 9.39 21.83 19.46
CA ILE A 6 8.92 21.51 18.10
C ILE A 6 9.66 22.36 17.06
N SER A 7 9.88 23.66 17.31
CA SER A 7 10.65 24.53 16.40
C SER A 7 12.07 24.01 16.20
N LEU A 8 12.73 23.57 17.27
CA LEU A 8 14.05 22.96 17.19
C LEU A 8 14.03 21.69 16.34
N GLY A 9 13.08 20.78 16.61
CA GLY A 9 12.92 19.53 15.86
C GLY A 9 12.62 19.78 14.38
N ALA A 10 11.75 20.74 14.07
CA ALA A 10 11.40 21.14 12.72
C ALA A 10 12.63 21.64 11.95
N LYS A 11 13.44 22.51 12.54
CA LYS A 11 14.70 22.97 11.92
C LYS A 11 15.70 21.84 11.69
N THR A 12 15.92 21.00 12.70
CA THR A 12 16.82 19.83 12.54
C THR A 12 16.33 18.89 11.44
N LYS A 13 15.01 18.82 11.24
CA LYS A 13 14.39 17.99 10.20
C LYS A 13 14.33 18.67 8.82
N GLY A 14 14.54 19.99 8.75
CA GLY A 14 14.40 20.79 7.52
C GLY A 14 12.95 21.10 7.15
N LEU A 15 12.05 21.20 8.14
CA LEU A 15 10.65 21.58 7.93
C LEU A 15 10.49 23.09 8.06
N ASN A 16 10.06 23.74 6.98
CA ASN A 16 9.80 25.18 6.97
C ASN A 16 8.38 25.54 7.45
N LEU A 17 7.45 24.60 7.42
CA LEU A 17 6.05 24.77 7.79
C LEU A 17 5.57 23.58 8.62
N VAL A 18 4.88 23.85 9.74
CA VAL A 18 4.43 22.83 10.70
C VAL A 18 2.99 23.14 11.15
N GLY A 19 2.14 22.11 11.27
CA GLY A 19 0.83 22.27 11.90
C GLY A 19 0.97 22.29 13.42
N THR A 20 0.26 23.17 14.12
CA THR A 20 0.35 23.29 15.59
C THR A 20 -0.03 22.01 16.31
N GLY A 21 -1.00 21.26 15.77
CA GLY A 21 -1.70 20.22 16.53
C GLY A 21 -2.53 20.81 17.66
N ASP A 22 -3.52 20.03 18.11
CA ASP A 22 -4.19 20.13 19.42
C ASP A 22 -4.66 21.53 19.85
N PHE A 23 -4.96 22.45 18.91
CA PHE A 23 -5.29 23.85 19.24
C PHE A 23 -6.55 24.01 20.11
N THR A 24 -7.33 22.93 20.29
CA THR A 24 -8.48 22.89 21.19
C THR A 24 -8.10 22.80 22.66
N HIS A 25 -6.91 22.29 22.98
CA HIS A 25 -6.50 22.10 24.37
C HIS A 25 -6.15 23.45 25.03
N PRO A 26 -6.84 23.88 26.11
CA PRO A 26 -6.73 25.26 26.63
C PRO A 26 -5.31 25.70 27.00
N LYS A 27 -4.52 24.82 27.61
CA LYS A 27 -3.12 25.15 27.97
C LYS A 27 -2.24 25.33 26.74
N TRP A 28 -2.47 24.50 25.70
CA TRP A 28 -1.69 24.58 24.47
C TRP A 28 -2.09 25.81 23.67
N PHE A 29 -3.39 26.08 23.58
CA PHE A 29 -3.91 27.29 22.94
C PHE A 29 -3.39 28.57 23.61
N GLY A 30 -3.31 28.60 24.94
CA GLY A 30 -2.68 29.70 25.67
C GLY A 30 -1.22 29.92 25.29
N GLU A 31 -0.45 28.84 25.07
CA GLU A 31 0.91 28.94 24.56
C GLU A 31 0.96 29.46 23.11
N LEU A 32 0.08 28.94 22.23
CA LEU A 32 -0.01 29.40 20.84
C LEU A 32 -0.29 30.91 20.77
N LYS A 33 -1.29 31.39 21.53
CA LYS A 33 -1.62 32.82 21.62
C LYS A 33 -0.47 33.67 22.17
N GLY A 34 0.28 33.15 23.14
CA GLY A 34 1.36 33.90 23.78
C GLY A 34 2.63 34.01 22.94
N LYS A 35 2.87 33.07 22.03
CA LYS A 35 4.16 32.93 21.34
C LYS A 35 4.08 33.11 19.82
N LEU A 36 3.03 32.63 19.16
CA LEU A 36 2.91 32.72 17.70
C LEU A 36 2.73 34.18 17.28
N LYS A 37 3.44 34.59 16.22
CA LYS A 37 3.26 35.90 15.59
C LYS A 37 2.71 35.71 14.19
N GLU A 38 1.66 36.45 13.84
CA GLU A 38 1.08 36.37 12.51
C GLU A 38 2.10 36.82 11.44
N ALA A 39 2.19 36.04 10.37
CA ALA A 39 3.05 36.29 9.21
C ALA A 39 2.23 36.59 7.93
N GLY A 40 0.90 36.59 8.01
CA GLY A 40 -0.04 36.78 6.90
C GLY A 40 -0.60 35.46 6.36
N ASP A 41 -1.73 35.54 5.65
CA ASP A 41 -2.39 34.42 4.96
C ASP A 41 -2.67 33.18 5.85
N GLY A 42 -2.98 33.40 7.13
CA GLY A 42 -3.21 32.33 8.11
C GLY A 42 -1.96 31.57 8.54
N ILE A 43 -0.78 32.08 8.17
CA ILE A 43 0.52 31.56 8.60
C ILE A 43 1.02 32.35 9.79
N TYR A 44 1.58 31.63 10.75
CA TYR A 44 2.24 32.19 11.92
C TYR A 44 3.73 31.86 11.90
N THR A 45 4.53 32.61 12.65
CA THR A 45 5.95 32.35 12.82
C THR A 45 6.33 32.31 14.29
N TYR A 46 7.16 31.32 14.64
CA TYR A 46 7.79 31.24 15.93
C TYR A 46 9.07 30.41 15.82
N GLY A 47 10.09 30.82 16.57
CA GLY A 47 11.34 30.08 16.64
C GLY A 47 12.00 29.87 15.27
N GLY A 48 11.76 30.72 14.26
CA GLY A 48 12.30 30.60 12.90
C GLY A 48 11.68 29.48 12.04
N VAL A 49 10.45 29.06 12.36
CA VAL A 49 9.64 28.09 11.62
C VAL A 49 8.27 28.71 11.36
N ASN A 50 7.64 28.39 10.23
CA ASN A 50 6.27 28.81 9.94
C ASN A 50 5.26 27.78 10.45
N TRP A 51 4.07 28.24 10.81
CA TRP A 51 3.05 27.48 11.51
C TRP A 51 1.68 27.65 10.87
N MET A 52 0.90 26.58 10.81
CA MET A 52 -0.53 26.59 10.51
C MET A 52 -1.31 26.06 11.71
N LEU A 53 -2.49 26.61 11.96
CA LEU A 53 -3.32 26.21 13.09
C LEU A 53 -4.08 24.94 12.74
N THR A 54 -3.67 23.80 13.32
CA THR A 54 -4.28 22.49 13.05
C THR A 54 -4.64 21.73 14.33
N CYS A 55 -5.69 20.91 14.28
CA CYS A 55 -6.12 20.06 15.40
C CYS A 55 -6.79 18.81 14.84
N GLU A 56 -6.52 17.65 15.43
CA GLU A 56 -7.29 16.44 15.17
C GLU A 56 -8.40 16.33 16.21
N VAL A 57 -9.63 16.00 15.78
CA VAL A 57 -10.76 15.69 16.67
C VAL A 57 -11.24 14.26 16.43
N SER A 58 -11.74 13.62 17.49
CA SER A 58 -12.28 12.26 17.44
C SER A 58 -13.80 12.28 17.55
N LEU A 59 -14.49 11.68 16.58
CA LEU A 59 -15.94 11.55 16.59
C LEU A 59 -16.33 10.10 16.81
N ILE A 60 -17.23 9.85 17.76
CA ILE A 60 -17.78 8.53 18.05
C ILE A 60 -19.31 8.64 18.06
N TYR A 61 -19.98 8.12 17.05
CA TYR A 61 -21.44 8.29 16.92
C TYR A 61 -22.09 7.06 16.29
N PHE A 62 -23.41 6.97 16.33
CA PHE A 62 -24.14 5.87 15.72
C PHE A 62 -24.72 6.30 14.37
N GLN A 63 -24.44 5.54 13.30
CA GLN A 63 -25.02 5.79 11.97
C GLN A 63 -25.15 4.47 11.19
N ASP A 64 -26.26 4.31 10.48
CA ASP A 64 -26.55 3.16 9.62
C ASP A 64 -26.42 1.81 10.34
N GLY A 65 -26.91 1.75 11.58
CA GLY A 65 -26.89 0.53 12.39
C GLY A 65 -25.52 0.16 12.96
N LYS A 66 -24.51 1.04 12.86
CA LYS A 66 -23.14 0.78 13.34
C LYS A 66 -22.63 1.93 14.22
N SER A 67 -21.82 1.59 15.21
CA SER A 67 -20.98 2.58 15.92
C SER A 67 -19.84 2.99 14.99
N ARG A 68 -19.87 4.25 14.56
CA ARG A 68 -18.86 4.89 13.73
C ARG A 68 -17.86 5.60 14.59
N ARG A 69 -16.61 5.53 14.18
CA ARG A 69 -15.50 6.26 14.81
C ARG A 69 -14.63 6.81 13.71
N VAL A 70 -14.48 8.13 13.69
CA VAL A 70 -13.77 8.86 12.64
C VAL A 70 -12.97 9.98 13.27
N HIS A 71 -11.69 10.09 12.93
CA HIS A 71 -10.89 11.26 13.23
C HIS A 71 -10.91 12.22 12.03
N LEU A 72 -11.00 13.51 12.35
CA LEU A 72 -10.98 14.58 11.37
C LEU A 72 -9.95 15.61 11.79
N LEU A 73 -9.12 16.04 10.85
CA LEU A 73 -8.19 17.14 10.98
C LEU A 73 -8.93 18.43 10.63
N LEU A 74 -8.82 19.41 11.52
CA LEU A 74 -9.27 20.77 11.36
C LEU A 74 -8.07 21.65 11.04
N HIS A 75 -8.24 22.57 10.11
CA HIS A 75 -7.32 23.69 9.88
C HIS A 75 -8.10 25.00 9.97
N ALA A 76 -7.62 25.93 10.79
CA ALA A 76 -8.25 27.21 11.04
C ALA A 76 -7.41 28.36 10.44
N PRO A 77 -8.05 29.42 9.93
CA PRO A 77 -7.36 30.54 9.28
C PRO A 77 -6.69 31.49 10.28
N SER A 78 -7.17 31.58 11.52
CA SER A 78 -6.62 32.51 12.52
C SER A 78 -6.87 32.05 13.97
N LEU A 79 -6.13 32.64 14.91
CA LEU A 79 -6.29 32.36 16.35
C LEU A 79 -7.67 32.81 16.87
N GLU A 80 -8.26 33.84 16.28
CA GLU A 80 -9.63 34.30 16.58
C GLU A 80 -10.65 33.25 16.16
N VAL A 81 -10.49 32.67 14.96
CA VAL A 81 -11.36 31.58 14.50
C VAL A 81 -11.15 30.32 15.34
N VAL A 82 -9.92 30.02 15.77
CA VAL A 82 -9.67 28.93 16.72
C VAL A 82 -10.42 29.14 18.04
N GLU A 83 -10.45 30.37 18.57
CA GLU A 83 -11.19 30.66 19.80
C GLU A 83 -12.68 30.37 19.62
N GLN A 84 -13.27 30.76 18.48
CA GLN A 84 -14.66 30.46 18.16
C GLN A 84 -14.91 28.94 18.01
N ILE A 85 -13.99 28.21 17.37
CA ILE A 85 -14.04 26.75 17.28
C ILE A 85 -14.04 26.14 18.69
N ASN A 86 -13.15 26.59 19.57
CA ASN A 86 -13.03 26.07 20.93
C ASN A 86 -14.29 26.36 21.76
N ASP A 87 -14.84 27.57 21.67
CA ASP A 87 -16.08 27.96 22.35
C ASP A 87 -17.26 27.09 21.90
N VAL A 88 -17.37 26.81 20.61
CA VAL A 88 -18.44 25.99 20.05
C VAL A 88 -18.26 24.52 20.43
N LEU A 89 -17.05 23.96 20.26
CA LEU A 89 -16.78 22.55 20.55
C LEU A 89 -16.83 22.22 22.05
N SER A 90 -16.55 23.19 22.93
CA SER A 90 -16.67 23.01 24.39
C SER A 90 -18.08 22.63 24.85
N ARG A 91 -19.11 22.90 24.03
CA ARG A 91 -20.50 22.53 24.30
C ARG A 91 -20.79 21.05 24.03
N TYR A 92 -19.91 20.38 23.29
CA TYR A 92 -20.07 18.98 22.87
C TYR A 92 -19.19 18.02 23.68
N GLY A 93 -18.12 18.50 24.32
CA GLY A 93 -17.22 17.67 25.10
C GLY A 93 -16.13 18.44 25.83
N ASP A 94 -15.39 17.73 26.66
CA ASP A 94 -14.24 18.28 27.38
C ASP A 94 -13.04 18.46 26.45
N LEU A 95 -12.51 19.69 26.39
CA LEU A 95 -11.33 20.03 25.61
C LEU A 95 -10.03 19.99 26.43
N SER A 96 -10.13 19.85 27.76
CA SER A 96 -9.01 19.97 28.69
C SER A 96 -8.34 18.64 29.06
N SER A 97 -9.00 17.51 28.80
CA SER A 97 -8.49 16.19 29.17
C SER A 97 -7.45 15.63 28.19
N ASP A 98 -7.57 15.93 26.90
CA ASP A 98 -6.76 15.37 25.82
C ASP A 98 -6.53 16.44 24.74
N GLY A 99 -5.37 16.39 24.07
CA GLY A 99 -5.06 17.23 22.91
C GLY A 99 -5.98 16.96 21.72
N ARG A 100 -6.44 15.71 21.58
CA ARG A 100 -7.50 15.32 20.64
C ARG A 100 -8.82 15.10 21.40
N PRO A 101 -9.71 16.09 21.44
CA PRO A 101 -10.99 15.93 22.11
C PRO A 101 -11.83 14.85 21.40
N THR A 102 -12.60 14.11 22.20
CA THR A 102 -13.52 13.07 21.70
C THR A 102 -14.96 13.50 21.92
N PHE A 103 -15.73 13.54 20.84
CA PHE A 103 -17.15 13.91 20.85
C PHE A 103 -18.02 12.69 20.57
N THR A 104 -18.94 12.36 21.49
CA THR A 104 -19.81 11.18 21.40
C THR A 104 -21.22 11.48 20.87
N ASN A 105 -21.53 12.77 20.70
CA ASN A 105 -22.84 13.31 20.32
C ASN A 105 -22.75 14.23 19.10
N LEU A 106 -21.69 14.11 18.29
CA LEU A 106 -21.45 14.93 17.10
C LEU A 106 -21.05 14.03 15.93
N ALA A 107 -21.86 14.01 14.88
CA ALA A 107 -21.56 13.23 13.68
C ALA A 107 -20.65 14.00 12.71
N SER A 108 -19.97 13.29 11.81
CA SER A 108 -19.08 13.88 10.81
C SER A 108 -19.72 14.99 9.95
N PRO A 109 -20.93 14.84 9.38
CA PRO A 109 -21.54 15.92 8.60
C PRO A 109 -21.93 17.13 9.47
N ASP A 110 -22.33 16.89 10.72
CA ASP A 110 -22.70 17.95 11.66
C ASP A 110 -21.48 18.77 12.08
N LEU A 111 -20.32 18.13 12.28
CA LEU A 111 -19.06 18.85 12.50
C LEU A 111 -18.72 19.73 11.29
N VAL A 112 -18.85 19.22 10.06
CA VAL A 112 -18.55 20.01 8.86
C VAL A 112 -19.48 21.24 8.77
N GLU A 113 -20.78 21.06 9.04
CA GLU A 113 -21.72 22.18 9.07
C GLU A 113 -21.37 23.19 10.16
N LEU A 114 -21.00 22.71 11.34
CA LEU A 114 -20.62 23.55 12.48
C LEU A 114 -19.38 24.38 12.16
N MET A 115 -18.34 23.77 11.59
CA MET A 115 -17.14 24.49 11.16
C MET A 115 -17.46 25.52 10.07
N ASN A 116 -18.27 25.13 9.07
CA ASN A 116 -18.69 26.04 8.00
C ASN A 116 -19.55 27.22 8.51
N SER A 117 -20.27 27.05 9.62
CA SER A 117 -21.06 28.13 10.24
C SER A 117 -20.20 29.16 10.99
N ILE A 118 -18.98 28.78 11.37
CA ILE A 118 -18.00 29.66 12.01
C ILE A 118 -17.27 30.46 10.95
N ASP A 119 -16.63 29.76 9.99
CA ASP A 119 -15.89 30.38 8.90
C ASP A 119 -15.78 29.40 7.71
N ASP A 120 -16.09 29.87 6.49
CA ASP A 120 -16.04 29.07 5.27
C ASP A 120 -14.61 28.63 4.86
N SER A 121 -13.58 29.22 5.45
CA SER A 121 -12.17 28.88 5.24
C SER A 121 -11.63 27.82 6.20
N ILE A 122 -12.45 27.35 7.17
CA ILE A 122 -12.07 26.19 7.98
C ILE A 122 -12.10 24.94 7.11
N PHE A 123 -10.99 24.23 7.10
CA PHE A 123 -10.86 22.99 6.36
C PHE A 123 -11.07 21.79 7.28
N VAL A 124 -11.94 20.88 6.84
CA VAL A 124 -12.16 19.58 7.48
C VAL A 124 -11.61 18.49 6.57
N ILE A 125 -10.64 17.73 7.07
CA ILE A 125 -9.89 16.73 6.32
C ILE A 125 -10.01 15.39 7.05
N PRO A 126 -10.47 14.30 6.43
CA PRO A 126 -10.43 12.99 7.06
C PRO A 126 -8.99 12.57 7.35
N SER A 127 -8.69 12.30 8.63
CA SER A 127 -7.37 11.88 9.08
C SER A 127 -7.13 10.42 8.76
N HIS A 128 -5.88 10.08 8.43
CA HIS A 128 -5.37 8.72 8.21
C HIS A 128 -6.42 7.73 7.68
N ALA A 129 -7.01 8.09 6.53
CA ALA A 129 -8.32 7.62 6.10
C ALA A 129 -8.49 6.10 6.02
N TRP A 130 -7.40 5.34 5.88
CA TRP A 130 -7.42 3.89 5.76
C TRP A 130 -7.02 3.11 7.03
N THR A 131 -6.77 3.80 8.15
CA THR A 131 -6.50 3.16 9.44
C THR A 131 -7.73 2.38 9.90
N THR A 132 -7.53 1.16 10.44
CA THR A 132 -8.61 0.18 10.65
C THR A 132 -9.69 0.68 11.61
N TRP A 133 -9.27 1.41 12.64
CA TRP A 133 -10.11 2.15 13.57
C TRP A 133 -9.93 3.64 13.33
N TYR A 134 -10.98 4.43 13.53
CA TYR A 134 -10.95 5.89 13.43
C TYR A 134 -10.62 6.49 12.05
N GLY A 135 -10.19 5.70 11.05
CA GLY A 135 -10.12 6.16 9.65
C GLY A 135 -11.50 6.20 9.01
N VAL A 136 -11.75 7.17 8.12
CA VAL A 136 -13.04 7.31 7.42
C VAL A 136 -13.37 6.09 6.54
N PHE A 137 -12.38 5.38 6.02
CA PHE A 137 -12.50 4.09 5.32
C PHE A 137 -12.01 2.91 6.18
N GLY A 138 -11.95 3.10 7.50
CA GLY A 138 -11.51 2.09 8.45
C GLY A 138 -12.45 0.87 8.46
N ALA A 139 -11.88 -0.33 8.40
CA ALA A 139 -12.66 -1.56 8.24
C ALA A 139 -13.58 -1.89 9.44
N ASN A 140 -13.29 -1.35 10.63
CA ASN A 140 -14.07 -1.66 11.83
C ASN A 140 -15.15 -0.61 12.11
N THR A 141 -14.88 0.66 11.85
CA THR A 141 -15.73 1.78 12.29
C THR A 141 -15.92 2.89 11.24
N GLY A 142 -15.26 2.79 10.09
CA GLY A 142 -15.36 3.73 8.98
C GLY A 142 -16.55 3.45 8.07
N PHE A 143 -16.52 3.99 6.85
CA PHE A 143 -17.57 3.98 5.84
C PHE A 143 -17.06 3.41 4.52
N ASP A 144 -17.98 3.03 3.62
CA ASP A 144 -17.63 2.51 2.30
C ASP A 144 -17.44 3.63 1.25
N SER A 145 -17.85 4.86 1.55
CA SER A 145 -17.64 6.05 0.70
C SER A 145 -17.66 7.35 1.51
N LEU A 146 -17.18 8.46 0.94
CA LEU A 146 -17.26 9.78 1.58
C LEU A 146 -18.69 10.30 1.64
N GLU A 147 -19.52 9.97 0.65
CA GLU A 147 -20.96 10.30 0.62
C GLU A 147 -21.71 9.61 1.75
N ALA A 148 -21.34 8.37 2.09
CA ALA A 148 -21.90 7.69 3.26
C ALA A 148 -21.50 8.38 4.57
N CYS A 149 -20.28 8.89 4.66
CA CYS A 149 -19.77 9.57 5.86
C CYS A 149 -20.31 11.00 6.00
N PHE A 150 -20.19 11.81 4.96
CA PHE A 150 -20.41 13.26 4.99
C PHE A 150 -21.72 13.70 4.32
N LYS A 151 -22.48 12.80 3.69
CA LYS A 151 -23.78 13.07 3.08
C LYS A 151 -23.72 14.24 2.08
N ASP A 152 -24.59 15.23 2.22
CA ASP A 152 -24.61 16.44 1.38
C ASP A 152 -23.37 17.33 1.57
N LYS A 153 -22.62 17.16 2.66
CA LYS A 153 -21.39 17.90 2.97
C LYS A 153 -20.14 17.33 2.30
N THR A 154 -20.22 16.21 1.59
CA THR A 154 -19.05 15.61 0.90
C THR A 154 -18.32 16.59 -0.02
N ARG A 155 -19.05 17.53 -0.65
CA ARG A 155 -18.47 18.56 -1.53
C ARG A 155 -17.55 19.56 -0.81
N LYS A 156 -17.64 19.65 0.51
CA LYS A 156 -16.76 20.49 1.35
C LYS A 156 -15.46 19.78 1.73
N ILE A 157 -15.35 18.48 1.48
CA ILE A 157 -14.14 17.69 1.72
C ILE A 157 -13.27 17.71 0.46
N PHE A 158 -12.26 18.58 0.43
CA PHE A 158 -11.37 18.76 -0.72
C PHE A 158 -10.07 17.93 -0.65
N ALA A 159 -9.70 17.47 0.55
CA ALA A 159 -8.50 16.70 0.80
C ALA A 159 -8.77 15.52 1.73
N ILE A 160 -7.88 14.54 1.70
CA ILE A 160 -7.88 13.37 2.59
C ILE A 160 -6.43 13.11 3.00
N GLU A 161 -6.20 12.89 4.29
CA GLU A 161 -4.91 12.42 4.77
C GLU A 161 -4.81 10.91 4.60
N THR A 162 -3.85 10.44 3.80
CA THR A 162 -3.77 9.02 3.43
C THR A 162 -3.33 8.12 4.57
N GLY A 163 -2.69 8.67 5.61
CA GLY A 163 -1.87 7.88 6.52
C GLY A 163 -0.66 7.27 5.80
N LEU A 164 0.16 6.52 6.55
CA LEU A 164 1.48 6.07 6.09
C LEU A 164 1.53 4.60 5.65
N SER A 165 0.60 4.05 4.86
CA SER A 165 0.60 2.60 4.52
C SER A 165 1.33 2.25 3.21
N CYS A 166 2.60 1.79 3.26
CA CYS A 166 3.36 1.39 2.05
C CYS A 166 4.38 0.25 2.29
N TYR A 167 4.86 -0.33 1.20
CA TYR A 167 6.00 -1.25 1.12
C TYR A 167 7.31 -0.47 0.88
N ASP A 168 8.45 -1.14 1.09
CA ASP A 168 9.75 -0.61 0.69
C ASP A 168 9.97 -0.68 -0.84
N GLU A 169 10.99 0.02 -1.32
CA GLU A 169 11.27 0.14 -2.76
C GLU A 169 11.79 -1.15 -3.42
N MET A 170 12.31 -2.11 -2.63
CA MET A 170 12.80 -3.38 -3.14
C MET A 170 11.69 -4.41 -3.29
N THR A 171 10.49 -4.15 -2.74
CA THR A 171 9.34 -5.04 -2.88
C THR A 171 8.95 -5.18 -4.35
N GLU A 172 8.71 -6.41 -4.78
CA GLU A 172 8.26 -6.74 -6.13
C GLU A 172 6.76 -7.03 -6.16
N VAL A 173 6.14 -6.71 -7.29
CA VAL A 173 4.75 -7.03 -7.59
C VAL A 173 4.67 -7.78 -8.91
N LEU A 174 3.82 -8.80 -8.95
CA LEU A 174 3.56 -9.54 -10.18
C LEU A 174 2.60 -8.73 -11.07
N THR A 175 3.04 -8.44 -12.29
CA THR A 175 2.24 -7.82 -13.35
C THR A 175 1.97 -8.80 -14.49
N ASP A 176 1.11 -8.41 -15.43
CA ASP A 176 0.86 -9.15 -16.67
C ASP A 176 2.10 -9.29 -17.57
N SER A 177 3.10 -8.42 -17.39
CA SER A 177 4.40 -8.46 -18.06
C SER A 177 5.52 -9.13 -17.25
N GLY A 178 5.22 -9.67 -16.07
CA GLY A 178 6.21 -10.26 -15.16
C GLY A 178 6.37 -9.50 -13.85
N TRP A 179 7.39 -9.84 -13.07
CA TRP A 179 7.70 -9.15 -11.81
C TRP A 179 8.30 -7.78 -12.08
N LYS A 180 7.81 -6.77 -11.35
CA LYS A 180 8.34 -5.40 -11.35
C LYS A 180 8.57 -4.95 -9.92
N ARG A 181 9.57 -4.11 -9.68
CA ARG A 181 9.69 -3.46 -8.36
C ARG A 181 8.60 -2.42 -8.20
N PHE A 182 8.17 -2.15 -6.97
CA PHE A 182 7.15 -1.14 -6.66
C PHE A 182 7.38 0.22 -7.36
N PRO A 183 8.63 0.77 -7.41
CA PRO A 183 8.90 2.02 -8.11
C PRO A 183 8.73 1.99 -9.63
N GLU A 184 8.75 0.81 -10.25
CA GLU A 184 8.64 0.60 -11.70
C GLU A 184 7.19 0.40 -12.16
N VAL A 185 6.25 0.38 -11.22
CA VAL A 185 4.82 0.17 -11.49
C VAL A 185 4.19 1.45 -12.03
N HIS A 186 3.52 1.32 -13.17
CA HIS A 186 2.77 2.39 -13.81
C HIS A 186 1.26 2.11 -13.83
N LYS A 187 0.45 3.15 -14.04
CA LYS A 187 -1.02 3.03 -14.15
C LYS A 187 -1.50 2.15 -15.31
N SER A 188 -0.67 1.96 -16.32
CA SER A 188 -0.93 1.08 -17.45
C SER A 188 -0.78 -0.40 -17.11
N ASP A 189 0.01 -0.73 -16.08
CA ASP A 189 0.31 -2.11 -15.70
C ASP A 189 -0.92 -2.78 -15.09
N SER A 190 -1.11 -4.06 -15.43
CA SER A 190 -2.11 -4.89 -14.76
C SER A 190 -1.42 -5.66 -13.63
N ILE A 191 -1.83 -5.42 -12.39
CA ILE A 191 -1.22 -6.00 -11.19
C ILE A 191 -2.02 -7.22 -10.75
N CYS A 192 -1.32 -8.30 -10.40
CA CYS A 192 -1.89 -9.49 -9.80
C CYS A 192 -2.48 -9.18 -8.41
N THR A 193 -3.77 -9.40 -8.24
CA THR A 193 -4.52 -9.23 -7.00
C THR A 193 -5.26 -10.50 -6.63
N LEU A 194 -5.70 -10.58 -5.36
CA LEU A 194 -6.51 -11.69 -4.86
C LEU A 194 -7.89 -11.17 -4.44
N ASN A 195 -8.93 -11.71 -5.06
CA ASN A 195 -10.30 -11.45 -4.65
C ASN A 195 -10.66 -12.24 -3.39
N LEU A 196 -10.80 -11.56 -2.25
CA LEU A 196 -11.04 -12.23 -0.96
C LEU A 196 -12.40 -12.93 -0.86
N LYS A 197 -13.39 -12.55 -1.68
CA LYS A 197 -14.73 -13.18 -1.65
C LYS A 197 -14.73 -14.50 -2.42
N THR A 198 -14.06 -14.54 -3.57
CA THR A 198 -14.07 -15.70 -4.46
C THR A 198 -12.81 -16.57 -4.36
N GLY A 199 -11.74 -16.03 -3.78
CA GLY A 199 -10.41 -16.64 -3.75
C GLY A 199 -9.68 -16.63 -5.11
N LYS A 200 -10.23 -15.97 -6.14
CA LYS A 200 -9.64 -15.94 -7.48
C LYS A 200 -8.51 -14.92 -7.59
N ILE A 201 -7.49 -15.29 -8.36
CA ILE A 201 -6.44 -14.36 -8.80
C ILE A 201 -6.98 -13.56 -9.98
N GLU A 202 -6.82 -12.24 -9.91
CA GLU A 202 -7.29 -11.29 -10.91
C GLU A 202 -6.15 -10.33 -11.26
N PHE A 203 -6.18 -9.74 -12.45
CA PHE A 203 -5.27 -8.65 -12.82
C PHE A 203 -6.05 -7.35 -12.88
N GLN A 204 -5.65 -6.36 -12.09
CA GLN A 204 -6.32 -5.08 -11.98
C GLN A 204 -5.35 -3.93 -12.22
N LYS A 205 -5.81 -2.87 -12.88
CA LYS A 205 -5.00 -1.67 -13.11
C LYS A 205 -5.05 -0.75 -11.89
N PRO A 206 -3.92 -0.20 -11.43
CA PRO A 206 -3.92 0.71 -10.30
C PRO A 206 -4.51 2.07 -10.71
N ILE A 207 -5.45 2.58 -9.91
CA ILE A 207 -6.07 3.90 -10.13
C ILE A 207 -5.07 5.02 -9.83
N LYS A 208 -4.22 4.81 -8.82
CA LYS A 208 -3.20 5.75 -8.35
C LYS A 208 -2.00 4.99 -7.80
N VAL A 209 -0.81 5.58 -7.97
CA VAL A 209 0.47 5.09 -7.43
C VAL A 209 0.97 6.15 -6.46
N TYR A 210 1.33 5.73 -5.25
CA TYR A 210 1.82 6.61 -4.19
C TYR A 210 3.30 6.32 -3.93
N LYS A 211 4.11 7.37 -3.90
CA LYS A 211 5.53 7.32 -3.53
C LYS A 211 5.81 8.47 -2.58
N TYR A 212 6.42 8.17 -1.44
CA TYR A 212 6.76 9.17 -0.43
C TYR A 212 7.96 8.68 0.39
N ASP A 213 8.73 9.62 0.90
CA ASP A 213 9.82 9.30 1.82
C ASP A 213 9.25 8.96 3.20
N TYR A 214 9.71 7.85 3.76
CA TYR A 214 9.33 7.42 5.11
C TYR A 214 10.54 7.43 6.03
N ARG A 215 10.47 8.19 7.12
CA ARG A 215 11.49 8.20 8.18
C ARG A 215 10.86 7.71 9.48
N GLY A 216 11.06 6.43 9.78
CA GLY A 216 10.51 5.79 10.97
C GLY A 216 10.91 4.33 11.05
N LYS A 217 10.44 3.65 12.10
CA LYS A 217 10.62 2.19 12.21
C LYS A 217 9.67 1.49 11.25
N MET A 218 10.19 0.55 10.47
CA MET A 218 9.39 -0.31 9.59
C MET A 218 9.30 -1.72 10.16
N TYR A 219 8.26 -2.44 9.78
CA TYR A 219 8.05 -3.83 10.10
C TYR A 219 8.70 -4.72 9.04
N ARG A 220 9.79 -5.41 9.39
CA ARG A 220 10.38 -6.45 8.56
C ARG A 220 9.92 -7.83 9.01
N LEU A 221 9.42 -8.64 8.08
CA LEU A 221 9.21 -10.06 8.28
C LEU A 221 9.98 -10.84 7.23
N LYS A 222 10.95 -11.63 7.68
CA LYS A 222 11.77 -12.48 6.81
C LYS A 222 11.70 -13.93 7.27
N THR A 223 11.27 -14.79 6.35
CA THR A 223 11.16 -16.24 6.48
C THR A 223 11.67 -16.89 5.19
N GLY A 224 11.74 -18.22 5.14
CA GLY A 224 12.08 -18.93 3.89
C GLY A 224 11.04 -18.78 2.77
N GLU A 225 9.82 -18.30 3.07
CA GLU A 225 8.72 -18.22 2.11
C GLU A 225 8.24 -16.79 1.82
N VAL A 226 8.58 -15.83 2.68
CA VAL A 226 8.12 -14.44 2.63
C VAL A 226 9.23 -13.53 3.16
N ASP A 227 9.61 -12.51 2.40
CA ASP A 227 10.42 -11.36 2.83
C ASP A 227 9.62 -10.09 2.51
N LEU A 228 9.25 -9.32 3.52
CA LEU A 228 8.55 -8.04 3.35
C LEU A 228 9.08 -7.01 4.33
N LEU A 229 9.06 -5.75 3.90
CA LEU A 229 9.35 -4.58 4.71
C LEU A 229 8.26 -3.54 4.46
N VAL A 230 7.48 -3.24 5.50
CA VAL A 230 6.30 -2.36 5.39
C VAL A 230 6.25 -1.35 6.51
N THR A 231 5.53 -0.26 6.31
CA THR A 231 5.23 0.69 7.39
C THR A 231 4.32 0.06 8.46
N PRO A 232 4.35 0.54 9.72
CA PRO A 232 3.60 -0.06 10.84
C PRO A 232 2.10 -0.22 10.62
N ASN A 233 1.46 0.75 9.98
CA ASN A 233 0.03 0.76 9.68
C ASN A 233 -0.33 0.04 8.36
N HIS A 234 0.63 -0.62 7.69
CA HIS A 234 0.35 -1.36 6.47
C HIS A 234 -0.50 -2.60 6.76
N ARG A 235 -1.60 -2.78 6.03
CA ARG A 235 -2.55 -3.88 6.24
C ARG A 235 -2.10 -5.14 5.50
N LEU A 236 -1.72 -6.16 6.25
CA LEU A 236 -1.32 -7.47 5.73
C LEU A 236 -2.51 -8.44 5.77
N LEU A 237 -2.67 -9.23 4.71
CA LEU A 237 -3.64 -10.32 4.66
C LEU A 237 -3.05 -11.55 5.37
N VAL A 238 -3.57 -11.84 6.56
CA VAL A 238 -3.05 -12.90 7.43
C VAL A 238 -4.17 -13.79 7.97
N GLY A 239 -3.82 -15.03 8.27
CA GLY A 239 -4.68 -16.01 8.91
C GLY A 239 -4.12 -16.46 10.26
N ASN A 240 -4.99 -17.02 11.09
CA ASN A 240 -4.64 -17.63 12.36
C ASN A 240 -3.82 -18.93 12.17
N CYS A 241 -2.92 -19.21 13.10
CA CYS A 241 -2.09 -20.43 13.10
C CYS A 241 -2.72 -21.59 13.90
N SER A 242 -4.05 -21.76 13.85
CA SER A 242 -4.70 -22.85 14.58
C SER A 242 -4.46 -24.19 13.86
N PRO A 243 -4.01 -25.24 14.55
CA PRO A 243 -3.89 -26.57 13.95
C PRO A 243 -5.25 -27.28 13.80
N ARG A 244 -6.30 -26.81 14.48
CA ARG A 244 -7.61 -27.49 14.55
C ARG A 244 -8.66 -26.96 13.59
N LYS A 245 -8.46 -25.78 13.01
CA LYS A 245 -9.44 -25.11 12.15
C LYS A 245 -8.76 -24.61 10.87
N PRO A 246 -9.47 -24.60 9.73
CA PRO A 246 -8.94 -23.96 8.53
C PRO A 246 -8.62 -22.49 8.81
N PRO A 247 -7.57 -21.94 8.19
CA PRO A 247 -7.16 -20.56 8.43
C PRO A 247 -8.26 -19.60 7.93
N HIS A 248 -8.73 -18.73 8.81
CA HIS A 248 -9.58 -17.61 8.43
C HIS A 248 -8.70 -16.40 8.16
N PHE A 249 -8.68 -15.91 6.93
CA PHE A 249 -7.85 -14.79 6.51
C PHE A 249 -8.58 -13.46 6.69
N PHE A 250 -7.87 -12.48 7.25
CA PHE A 250 -8.35 -11.13 7.50
C PHE A 250 -7.21 -10.12 7.32
N LEU A 251 -7.55 -8.85 7.14
CA LEU A 251 -6.58 -7.77 7.06
C LEU A 251 -6.27 -7.23 8.45
N ARG A 252 -4.98 -7.07 8.76
CA ARG A 252 -4.51 -6.46 10.02
C ARG A 252 -3.25 -5.65 9.81
N GLU A 253 -3.13 -4.54 10.51
CA GLU A 253 -1.94 -3.68 10.46
C GLU A 253 -0.69 -4.40 10.99
N ALA A 254 0.44 -4.12 10.36
CA ALA A 254 1.71 -4.80 10.60
C ALA A 254 2.19 -4.67 12.04
N GLU A 255 1.99 -3.51 12.68
CA GLU A 255 2.40 -3.27 14.07
C GLU A 255 1.77 -4.24 15.07
N PHE A 256 0.50 -4.59 14.87
CA PHE A 256 -0.19 -5.54 15.75
C PHE A 256 0.19 -7.00 15.49
N LEU A 257 0.94 -7.28 14.43
CA LEU A 257 1.44 -8.62 14.07
C LEU A 257 2.86 -8.87 14.58
N PHE A 258 3.48 -7.88 15.22
CA PHE A 258 4.79 -8.03 15.86
C PHE A 258 4.73 -9.06 16.99
N ASN A 259 5.70 -9.97 17.01
CA ASN A 259 5.78 -11.11 17.94
C ASN A 259 4.54 -12.01 18.04
N ARG A 260 3.62 -11.94 17.05
CA ARG A 260 2.48 -12.85 16.97
C ARG A 260 2.70 -13.91 15.90
N SER A 261 2.15 -15.09 16.14
CA SER A 261 2.05 -16.14 15.11
C SER A 261 0.95 -15.78 14.10
N LYS A 262 1.27 -15.90 12.82
CA LYS A 262 0.37 -15.61 11.69
C LYS A 262 0.75 -16.43 10.47
N ARG A 263 -0.21 -16.66 9.58
CA ARG A 263 -0.04 -17.33 8.29
C ARG A 263 -0.34 -16.36 7.16
N PHE A 264 0.51 -16.26 6.15
CA PHE A 264 0.20 -15.49 4.95
C PHE A 264 -0.60 -16.32 3.95
N LYS A 265 -1.50 -15.67 3.21
CA LYS A 265 -2.15 -16.27 2.04
C LYS A 265 -1.16 -16.25 0.89
N LYS A 266 -0.77 -17.42 0.38
CA LYS A 266 0.30 -17.58 -0.64
C LYS A 266 -0.19 -18.28 -1.90
N ASP A 267 -1.51 -18.39 -2.04
CA ASP A 267 -2.19 -19.20 -3.03
C ASP A 267 -3.52 -18.54 -3.42
N GLY A 268 -4.08 -18.93 -4.54
CA GLY A 268 -5.36 -18.45 -5.06
C GLY A 268 -5.82 -19.30 -6.23
N VAL A 269 -7.09 -19.17 -6.59
CA VAL A 269 -7.65 -19.89 -7.75
C VAL A 269 -7.19 -19.19 -9.02
N TRP A 270 -6.24 -19.80 -9.71
CA TRP A 270 -5.75 -19.34 -11.00
C TRP A 270 -6.71 -19.74 -12.12
N THR A 271 -7.25 -18.76 -12.85
CA THR A 271 -8.10 -18.99 -14.03
C THR A 271 -7.36 -18.54 -15.28
N GLY A 272 -6.44 -19.38 -15.75
CA GLY A 272 -5.63 -19.11 -16.94
C GLY A 272 -6.05 -19.94 -18.15
N LYS A 273 -5.46 -19.62 -19.32
CA LYS A 273 -5.63 -20.41 -20.53
C LYS A 273 -4.66 -21.59 -20.53
N GLU A 274 -5.19 -22.81 -20.49
CA GLU A 274 -4.37 -24.02 -20.65
C GLU A 274 -4.09 -24.26 -22.14
N LEU A 275 -2.84 -24.07 -22.54
CA LEU A 275 -2.39 -24.36 -23.91
C LEU A 275 -2.05 -25.84 -24.02
N LYS A 276 -2.62 -26.53 -25.02
CA LYS A 276 -2.33 -27.95 -25.27
C LYS A 276 -0.92 -28.18 -25.81
N TYR A 277 -0.36 -27.21 -26.53
CA TYR A 277 0.93 -27.32 -27.19
C TYR A 277 1.77 -26.04 -27.00
N PHE A 278 3.08 -26.23 -26.87
CA PHE A 278 4.07 -25.19 -27.05
C PHE A 278 4.62 -25.25 -28.49
N THR A 279 4.80 -24.11 -29.13
CA THR A 279 5.36 -24.06 -30.50
C THR A 279 6.78 -23.53 -30.42
N ILE A 280 7.76 -24.40 -30.69
CA ILE A 280 9.14 -23.96 -30.89
C ILE A 280 9.17 -23.11 -32.16
N PRO A 281 9.72 -21.88 -32.11
CA PRO A 281 9.79 -21.02 -33.29
C PRO A 281 10.69 -21.62 -34.37
N LYS A 282 10.44 -21.24 -35.62
CA LYS A 282 11.38 -21.52 -36.71
C LYS A 282 12.67 -20.73 -36.48
N VAL A 283 13.82 -21.36 -36.71
CA VAL A 283 15.14 -20.70 -36.60
C VAL A 283 15.96 -20.95 -37.85
N GLY A 284 16.76 -19.96 -38.24
CA GLY A 284 17.75 -20.11 -39.31
C GLY A 284 19.08 -20.50 -38.68
N ALA A 285 19.64 -21.64 -39.09
CA ALA A 285 20.97 -22.07 -38.68
C ALA A 285 22.00 -21.65 -39.75
N ARG A 286 23.11 -21.04 -39.32
CA ARG A 286 24.27 -20.77 -40.17
C ARG A 286 25.11 -22.04 -40.29
N HIS A 287 25.61 -22.32 -41.49
CA HIS A 287 26.53 -23.42 -41.73
C HIS A 287 27.96 -22.87 -41.76
N GLU A 288 28.79 -23.21 -40.77
CA GLU A 288 30.23 -23.00 -40.87
C GLU A 288 30.88 -24.26 -41.44
N SER A 289 31.16 -24.22 -42.75
CA SER A 289 32.11 -25.13 -43.38
C SER A 289 32.93 -24.34 -44.39
N GLN A 290 34.13 -24.80 -44.75
CA GLN A 290 35.06 -24.16 -45.71
C GLN A 290 34.56 -24.13 -47.18
N GLY A 291 33.28 -23.84 -47.40
CA GLY A 291 32.60 -23.71 -48.70
C GLY A 291 31.44 -22.70 -48.60
N PRO A 292 30.70 -22.42 -49.71
CA PRO A 292 29.76 -21.29 -49.76
C PRO A 292 28.66 -21.40 -48.69
N SER A 293 28.44 -20.30 -47.98
CA SER A 293 27.57 -20.19 -46.80
C SER A 293 26.08 -20.39 -47.15
N GLY A 294 25.60 -21.61 -47.01
CA GLY A 294 24.17 -21.93 -47.07
C GLY A 294 23.48 -21.74 -45.72
N SER A 295 22.35 -21.03 -45.68
CA SER A 295 21.47 -20.99 -44.51
C SER A 295 20.51 -22.18 -44.51
N ARG A 296 20.49 -22.99 -43.44
CA ARG A 296 19.50 -24.08 -43.27
C ARG A 296 18.34 -23.59 -42.39
N ILE A 297 17.10 -23.79 -42.84
CA ILE A 297 15.91 -23.47 -42.05
C ILE A 297 15.55 -24.69 -41.19
N ILE A 298 15.49 -24.50 -39.88
CA ILE A 298 14.92 -25.46 -38.94
C ILE A 298 13.47 -25.06 -38.70
N TYR A 299 12.53 -25.88 -39.19
CA TYR A 299 11.10 -25.63 -39.03
C TYR A 299 10.67 -25.78 -37.58
N GLY A 300 9.79 -24.88 -37.14
CA GLY A 300 9.21 -24.90 -35.80
C GLY A 300 8.41 -26.19 -35.55
N LYS A 301 8.47 -26.67 -34.30
CA LYS A 301 7.81 -27.92 -33.87
C LYS A 301 6.73 -27.63 -32.83
N LYS A 302 5.59 -28.31 -32.93
CA LYS A 302 4.55 -28.31 -31.88
C LYS A 302 4.79 -29.45 -30.90
N ILE A 303 4.99 -29.09 -29.63
CA ILE A 303 5.28 -30.02 -28.56
C ILE A 303 4.12 -30.03 -27.56
N PRO A 304 3.63 -31.20 -27.10
CA PRO A 304 2.63 -31.25 -26.03
C PRO A 304 3.11 -30.48 -24.79
N MET A 305 2.27 -29.57 -24.28
CA MET A 305 2.68 -28.61 -23.24
C MET A 305 3.20 -29.31 -21.98
N ARG A 306 2.57 -30.42 -21.54
CA ARG A 306 3.06 -31.19 -20.38
C ARG A 306 4.48 -31.71 -20.56
N SER A 307 4.83 -32.17 -21.75
CA SER A 307 6.19 -32.64 -22.04
C SER A 307 7.16 -31.47 -22.09
N TRP A 308 6.76 -30.37 -22.73
CA TRP A 308 7.56 -29.14 -22.77
C TRP A 308 7.86 -28.62 -21.37
N LEU A 309 6.84 -28.47 -20.51
CA LEU A 309 7.02 -27.99 -19.13
C LEU A 309 7.92 -28.90 -18.30
N LYS A 310 7.88 -30.22 -18.53
CA LYS A 310 8.75 -31.17 -17.83
C LYS A 310 10.21 -30.99 -18.22
N PHE A 311 10.49 -30.81 -19.51
CA PHE A 311 11.82 -30.47 -20.00
C PHE A 311 12.27 -29.10 -19.48
N PHE A 312 11.45 -28.07 -19.73
CA PHE A 312 11.76 -26.69 -19.43
C PHE A 312 11.99 -26.45 -17.93
N GLY A 313 11.16 -27.05 -17.07
CA GLY A 313 11.36 -26.99 -15.62
C GLY A 313 12.66 -27.66 -15.17
N SER A 314 13.05 -28.77 -15.81
CA SER A 314 14.34 -29.41 -15.54
C SER A 314 15.50 -28.52 -16.01
N TRP A 315 15.35 -27.89 -17.18
CA TRP A 315 16.35 -27.01 -17.77
C TRP A 315 16.53 -25.71 -16.97
N ILE A 316 15.46 -25.07 -16.49
CA ILE A 316 15.59 -23.91 -15.58
C ILE A 316 16.37 -24.27 -14.30
N GLY A 317 16.20 -25.49 -13.79
CA GLY A 317 16.83 -25.91 -12.55
C GLY A 317 18.32 -26.22 -12.63
N GLY A 318 18.86 -26.48 -13.82
CA GLY A 318 20.26 -26.93 -13.96
C GLY A 318 20.78 -27.01 -15.39
N GLY A 319 20.18 -26.24 -16.29
CA GLY A 319 20.58 -26.16 -17.69
C GLY A 319 21.36 -24.89 -18.00
N GLU A 320 22.02 -24.92 -19.15
CA GLU A 320 22.74 -23.80 -19.73
C GLU A 320 22.52 -23.77 -21.26
N THR A 321 22.87 -22.65 -21.88
CA THR A 321 22.98 -22.51 -23.32
C THR A 321 24.43 -22.19 -23.67
N ASP A 322 24.94 -22.78 -24.74
CA ASP A 322 26.29 -22.52 -25.26
C ASP A 322 26.22 -22.20 -26.76
N GLU A 323 26.96 -21.18 -27.18
CA GLU A 323 27.08 -20.76 -28.59
C GLU A 323 28.41 -21.28 -29.11
N GLY A 324 28.41 -22.49 -29.69
CA GLY A 324 29.60 -23.12 -30.24
C GLY A 324 29.77 -22.84 -31.74
N GLY A 325 31.00 -22.97 -32.24
CA GLY A 325 31.30 -22.84 -33.69
C GLY A 325 30.51 -23.83 -34.58
N ASP A 326 30.08 -24.97 -34.02
CA ASP A 326 29.26 -25.97 -34.71
C ASP A 326 27.74 -25.81 -34.48
N GLY A 327 27.30 -24.76 -33.76
CA GLY A 327 25.89 -24.40 -33.53
C GLY A 327 25.53 -24.07 -32.08
N ASP A 328 24.27 -23.65 -31.87
CA ASP A 328 23.72 -23.34 -30.55
C ASP A 328 23.28 -24.62 -29.81
N PHE A 329 23.74 -24.80 -28.58
CA PHE A 329 23.44 -25.97 -27.76
C PHE A 329 22.58 -25.61 -26.55
N VAL A 330 21.64 -26.49 -26.23
CA VAL A 330 20.88 -26.48 -24.97
C VAL A 330 21.35 -27.66 -24.15
N ILE A 331 22.02 -27.39 -23.03
CA ILE A 331 22.66 -28.40 -22.20
C ILE A 331 21.87 -28.52 -20.89
N LEU A 332 21.71 -29.76 -20.41
CA LEU A 332 21.07 -30.06 -19.13
C LEU A 332 22.01 -30.89 -18.26
N HIS A 333 22.40 -30.33 -17.12
CA HIS A 333 23.24 -31.03 -16.14
C HIS A 333 22.37 -31.77 -15.13
N THR A 334 22.61 -33.07 -14.94
CA THR A 334 21.97 -33.81 -13.87
C THR A 334 22.83 -34.96 -13.36
N LYS A 335 22.91 -35.08 -12.02
CA LYS A 335 23.53 -36.23 -11.35
C LYS A 335 22.59 -37.44 -11.27
N SER A 336 21.29 -37.25 -11.53
CA SER A 336 20.28 -38.30 -11.46
C SER A 336 20.22 -39.10 -12.76
N ARG A 337 20.59 -40.38 -12.70
CA ARG A 337 20.50 -41.31 -13.85
C ARG A 337 19.06 -41.51 -14.32
N SER A 338 18.09 -41.51 -13.41
CA SER A 338 16.66 -41.66 -13.75
C SER A 338 16.16 -40.43 -14.51
N LEU A 339 16.47 -39.22 -14.02
CA LEU A 339 16.09 -37.97 -14.69
C LEU A 339 16.74 -37.87 -16.07
N ARG A 340 18.03 -38.19 -16.20
CA ARG A 340 18.74 -38.22 -17.48
C ARG A 340 18.04 -39.14 -18.49
N SER A 341 17.74 -40.37 -18.07
CA SER A 341 17.08 -41.36 -18.94
C SER A 341 15.70 -40.88 -19.37
N GLU A 342 14.99 -40.20 -18.47
CA GLU A 342 13.69 -39.65 -18.76
C GLU A 342 13.74 -38.47 -19.75
N MET A 343 14.68 -37.55 -19.55
CA MET A 343 14.91 -36.42 -20.45
C MET A 343 15.33 -36.87 -21.84
N VAL A 344 16.20 -37.88 -21.96
CA VAL A 344 16.56 -38.49 -23.26
C VAL A 344 15.33 -39.06 -23.97
N LYS A 345 14.47 -39.81 -23.26
CA LYS A 345 13.21 -40.32 -23.84
C LYS A 345 12.27 -39.20 -24.27
N LEU A 346 12.27 -38.09 -23.54
CA LEU A 346 11.42 -36.94 -23.81
C LEU A 346 11.91 -36.14 -25.02
N LEU A 347 13.23 -35.91 -25.13
CA LEU A 347 13.86 -35.29 -26.31
C LEU A 347 13.69 -36.14 -27.58
N LYS A 348 13.84 -37.46 -27.48
CA LYS A 348 13.52 -38.37 -28.61
C LYS A 348 12.08 -38.24 -29.08
N ARG A 349 11.12 -38.04 -28.17
CA ARG A 349 9.71 -37.78 -28.52
C ARG A 349 9.50 -36.42 -29.18
N PHE A 350 10.40 -35.46 -28.97
CA PHE A 350 10.43 -34.19 -29.68
C PHE A 350 11.14 -34.30 -31.05
N GLY A 351 11.74 -35.45 -31.35
CA GLY A 351 12.52 -35.70 -32.56
C GLY A 351 13.89 -35.05 -32.52
N TYR A 352 14.57 -35.11 -31.37
CA TYR A 352 15.99 -34.81 -31.18
C TYR A 352 16.77 -36.06 -30.79
#